data_AF-A0AAQ3K1U8-F1
#
_entry.id   AF-A0AAQ3K1U8-F1
#
_cell.length_a   1.000
_cell.length_b   1.000
_cell.length_c   1.000
_cell.angle_alpha   90.00
_cell.angle_beta   90.00
_cell.angle_gamma   90.00
#
_symmetry.space_group_name_H-M   'P 1'
#
loop_
_entity.id
_entity.type
_entity.pdbx_description
1 polymer ?
#
loop_
_entity_poly.entity_id
_entity_poly.type
_entity_poly.pdbx_seq_one_letter_code
_entity_poly.pdbx_strand_id
1 'polypeptide(L)' 'MLVNGLFSKESLQETSSSLNTSHFTPEARDLIDKLLDTNPTKRPSARPDGYASLKKHPFFKGID' A
#
# COMPACT_ATOMS: atom_id res chain seq x y z
N MET A 1 31.23 0.19 30.44
CA MET A 1 31.10 -0.36 29.07
C MET A 1 29.69 -0.07 28.60
N LEU A 2 29.53 0.86 27.66
CA LEU A 2 28.27 1.09 26.94
C LEU A 2 28.32 0.30 25.63
N VAL A 3 27.20 -0.35 25.29
CA VAL A 3 26.51 -0.47 23.98
C VAL A 3 25.73 -1.79 23.96
N ASN A 4 24.51 -1.96 23.45
CA ASN A 4 23.46 -1.07 22.96
C ASN A 4 22.19 -1.94 22.88
N GLY A 5 21.20 -1.68 23.73
CA GLY A 5 19.83 -2.20 23.59
C GLY A 5 19.02 -1.40 22.58
N LEU A 6 19.62 -1.04 21.44
CA LEU A 6 18.93 -0.45 20.29
C LEU A 6 18.72 -1.56 19.26
N PHE A 7 17.81 -2.50 19.52
CA PHE A 7 17.22 -3.26 18.43
C PHE A 7 16.18 -2.33 17.80
N SER A 8 16.70 -1.50 16.88
CA SER A 8 16.06 -0.32 16.32
C SER A 8 14.81 -0.71 15.54
N LYS A 9 13.70 -0.02 15.80
CA LYS A 9 12.47 -0.06 14.99
C LYS A 9 12.72 0.34 13.52
N GLU A 10 13.93 0.75 13.20
CA GLU A 10 14.51 1.03 11.88
C GLU A 10 14.63 -0.22 10.99
N SER A 11 14.87 -1.41 11.56
CA SER A 11 15.08 -2.64 10.76
C SER A 11 13.81 -3.14 10.04
N LEU A 12 12.62 -2.79 10.54
CA LEU A 12 11.35 -3.10 9.86
C LEU A 12 10.95 -2.04 8.82
N GLN A 13 11.58 -0.86 8.85
CA GLN A 13 11.34 0.21 7.88
C GLN A 13 12.16 0.01 6.60
N GLU A 14 13.29 -0.69 6.69
CA GLU A 14 14.22 -0.87 5.56
C GLU A 14 13.92 -2.11 4.71
N THR A 15 13.28 -3.14 5.28
CA THR A 15 12.85 -4.33 4.52
C THR A 15 11.47 -4.18 3.87
N SER A 16 10.61 -3.29 4.41
CA SER A 16 9.29 -2.98 3.83
C SER A 16 9.36 -1.99 2.65
N SER A 17 10.41 -1.16 2.60
CA SER A 17 10.67 -0.23 1.50
C SER A 17 11.41 -0.89 0.32
N SER A 18 12.23 -1.92 0.57
CA SER A 18 13.01 -2.61 -0.48
C SER A 18 12.21 -3.60 -1.32
N LEU A 19 11.12 -4.19 -0.79
CA LEU A 19 10.25 -5.09 -1.58
C LEU A 19 9.23 -4.34 -2.46
N ASN A 20 9.20 -3.00 -2.38
CA ASN A 20 8.21 -2.17 -3.06
C ASN A 20 8.75 -1.57 -4.39
N THR A 21 8.66 -2.37 -5.45
CA THR A 21 8.01 -1.94 -6.71
C THR A 21 8.69 -1.02 -7.75
N SER A 22 9.99 -1.05 -8.01
CA SER A 22 10.56 -0.32 -9.20
C SER A 22 9.90 -0.70 -10.56
N HIS A 23 9.15 -1.80 -10.60
CA HIS A 23 8.46 -2.34 -11.78
C HIS A 23 6.99 -1.93 -11.94
N PHE A 24 6.35 -1.34 -10.92
CA PHE A 24 4.94 -0.96 -11.01
C PHE A 24 4.76 0.49 -11.42
N THR A 25 3.72 0.75 -12.21
CA THR A 25 3.29 2.10 -12.55
C THR A 25 2.75 2.81 -11.30
N PRO A 26 2.74 4.15 -11.28
CA PRO A 26 2.19 4.92 -10.17
C PRO A 26 0.77 4.50 -9.80
N GLU A 27 -0.07 4.18 -10.79
CA GLU A 27 -1.46 3.78 -10.60
C GLU A 27 -1.58 2.39 -9.98
N ALA A 28 -0.67 1.47 -10.34
CA ALA A 28 -0.63 0.14 -9.76
C ALA A 28 -0.20 0.18 -8.29
N ARG A 29 0.79 1.02 -7.96
CA ARG A 29 1.21 1.25 -6.58
C ARG A 29 0.09 1.84 -5.73
N ASP A 30 -0.54 2.90 -6.22
CA ASP A 30 -1.67 3.57 -5.55
C ASP A 30 -2.86 2.62 -5.33
N LEU A 31 -3.13 1.72 -6.29
CA LEU A 31 -4.15 0.68 -6.12
C LEU A 31 -3.78 -0.30 -4.99
N ILE A 32 -2.54 -0.80 -4.97
CA ILE A 32 -2.06 -1.74 -3.96
C ILE A 32 -2.09 -1.09 -2.57
N ASP A 33 -1.61 0.14 -2.43
CA ASP A 33 -1.58 0.88 -1.17
C ASP A 33 -2.99 1.06 -0.59
N LYS A 34 -3.96 1.39 -1.44
CA LYS A 34 -5.38 1.52 -1.03
C LYS A 34 -6.02 0.19 -0.65
N LEU A 35 -5.67 -0.89 -1.33
CA LEU A 35 -6.21 -2.23 -1.05
C LEU A 35 -5.64 -2.81 0.26
N LEU A 36 -4.35 -2.57 0.48
CA LEU A 36 -3.60 -3.07 1.63
C LEU A 36 -3.48 -2.06 2.76
N ASP A 37 -4.33 -1.02 2.79
CA ASP A 37 -4.39 -0.07 3.89
C ASP A 37 -4.75 -0.81 5.20
N THR A 38 -3.93 -0.60 6.22
CA THR A 38 -4.08 -1.17 7.57
C THR A 38 -5.39 -0.74 8.23
N ASN A 39 -5.89 0.45 7.89
CA ASN A 39 -7.18 0.93 8.36
C ASN A 39 -8.31 0.43 7.44
N PRO A 40 -9.20 -0.46 7.93
CA PRO A 40 -10.25 -1.04 7.11
C PRO A 40 -11.25 -0.01 6.57
N THR A 41 -11.44 1.12 7.27
CA THR A 41 -12.35 2.19 6.84
C THR A 41 -11.80 3.01 5.66
N LYS A 42 -10.48 2.98 5.45
CA LYS A 42 -9.82 3.65 4.32
C LYS A 42 -9.79 2.79 3.07
N ARG A 43 -10.01 1.49 3.21
CA ARG A 43 -10.05 0.57 2.08
C ARG A 43 -11.20 0.97 1.16
N PRO A 44 -10.97 1.16 -0.15
CA PRO A 44 -12.03 1.55 -1.09
C PRO A 44 -13.22 0.59 -1.08
N SER A 45 -12.98 -0.69 -0.84
CA SER A 45 -14.03 -1.71 -0.72
C SER A 45 -14.97 -1.52 0.48
N ALA A 46 -14.58 -0.74 1.49
CA ALA A 46 -15.37 -0.48 2.69
C ALA A 46 -16.25 0.78 2.58
N ARG A 47 -16.14 1.55 1.49
CA ARG A 47 -17.03 2.67 1.21
C ARG A 47 -18.43 2.16 0.79
N PRO A 48 -19.50 2.98 0.92
CA PRO A 48 -20.86 2.61 0.47
C PRO A 48 -20.91 2.18 -1.01
N ASP A 49 -20.03 2.78 -1.80
CA ASP A 49 -19.79 2.56 -3.22
C ASP A 49 -18.93 1.32 -3.51
N GLY A 50 -18.34 0.71 -2.48
CA GLY A 50 -17.73 -0.61 -2.46
C GLY A 50 -16.85 -0.91 -3.68
N TYR A 51 -17.18 -2.00 -4.37
CA TYR A 51 -16.47 -2.44 -5.58
C TYR A 51 -16.51 -1.45 -6.74
N ALA A 52 -17.55 -0.61 -6.84
CA ALA A 52 -17.64 0.39 -7.91
C ALA A 52 -16.56 1.47 -7.78
N SER A 53 -16.10 1.78 -6.56
CA SER A 53 -14.99 2.69 -6.33
C SER A 53 -13.65 2.13 -6.84
N LEU A 54 -13.46 0.80 -6.75
CA LEU A 54 -12.28 0.11 -7.27
C LEU A 54 -12.28 0.08 -8.79
N LYS A 55 -13.42 -0.23 -9.42
CA LYS A 55 -13.53 -0.23 -10.90
C LYS A 55 -13.24 1.13 -11.53
N LYS A 56 -13.52 2.22 -10.84
CA LYS A 56 -13.24 3.59 -11.30
C LYS A 56 -11.76 3.98 -11.17
N HIS A 57 -10.90 3.13 -10.62
CA HIS A 57 -9.49 3.45 -10.43
C HIS A 57 -8.77 3.65 -11.78
N PRO A 58 -7.87 4.64 -11.91
CA PRO A 58 -7.10 4.87 -13.14
C PRO A 58 -6.33 3.65 -13.64
N PHE A 59 -5.96 2.75 -12.72
CA PHE A 59 -5.32 1.46 -13.06
C PHE A 59 -6.16 0.60 -14.02
N PHE A 60 -7.49 0.66 -13.93
CA PHE A 60 -8.39 -0.11 -14.79
C PHE A 60 -8.84 0.67 -16.04
N LYS A 61 -8.25 1.84 -16.33
CA LYS A 61 -8.61 2.61 -17.52
C LYS A 61 -8.32 1.80 -18.78
N GLY A 62 -9.36 1.58 -19.59
CA GLY A 62 -9.27 0.80 -20.84
C GLY A 62 -9.65 -0.68 -20.71
N ILE A 63 -10.13 -1.10 -19.53
CA ILE A 63 -10.77 -2.40 -19.32
C ILE A 63 -12.28 -2.16 -19.31
N ASP A 64 -13.01 -2.82 -20.22
CA ASP A 64 -14.47 -2.81 -20.32
C ASP A 64 -15.06 -4.04 -19.62
#